data_AF-A0A958KB03-F1
#
_entry.id   AF-A0A958KB03-F1
#
_cell.length_a   1.000
_cell.length_b   1.000
_cell.length_c   1.000
_cell.angle_alpha   90.00
_cell.angle_beta   90.00
_cell.angle_gamma   90.00
#
_symmetry.space_group_name_H-M   'P 1'
#
loop_
_entity.id
_entity.type
_entity.pdbx_description
1 polymer ?
#
loop_
_entity_poly.entity_id
_entity_poly.type
_entity_poly.pdbx_seq_one_letter_code
_entity_poly.pdbx_strand_id
1 'polypeptide(L)'
;AKSDKVLFQTDPHIVEVFHLQQKTGEDFRFTSNYRNLQFIQKGTVLARLGKHVMYRAPEDCYIILPTPPELQKVGEEVYLLARRVGAHI
;
A
#
# COMPACT_ATOMS: atom_id res chain seq x y z
N ALA A 1 -9.27 -19.07 0.20
CA ALA A 1 -10.24 -17.96 0.32
C ALA A 1 -10.14 -17.13 -0.95
N LYS A 2 -11.26 -16.84 -1.63
CA LYS A 2 -11.28 -15.88 -2.74
C LYS A 2 -11.14 -14.49 -2.12
N SER A 3 -10.07 -13.76 -2.45
CA SER A 3 -9.87 -12.38 -2.02
C SER A 3 -10.87 -11.52 -2.78
N ASP A 4 -11.79 -10.88 -2.07
CA ASP A 4 -12.68 -9.88 -2.64
C ASP A 4 -11.81 -8.71 -3.14
N LYS A 5 -11.81 -8.49 -4.45
CA LYS A 5 -11.02 -7.44 -5.09
C LYS A 5 -11.78 -6.13 -4.94
N VAL A 6 -11.31 -5.25 -4.06
CA VAL A 6 -11.86 -3.89 -3.94
C VAL A 6 -11.29 -3.04 -5.07
N LEU A 7 -12.17 -2.61 -5.98
CA LEU A 7 -11.85 -1.67 -7.06
C LEU A 7 -12.10 -0.24 -6.55
N PHE A 8 -11.06 0.59 -6.58
CA PHE A 8 -11.19 2.01 -6.31
C PHE A 8 -11.21 2.77 -7.64
N GLN A 9 -12.23 3.58 -7.84
CA GLN A 9 -12.33 4.46 -9.01
C GLN A 9 -11.85 5.84 -8.62
N THR A 10 -10.62 6.16 -8.99
CA THR A 10 -10.10 7.52 -8.98
C THR A 10 -9.81 7.90 -10.43
N ASP A 11 -10.53 8.91 -10.92
CA ASP A 11 -10.41 9.55 -12.23
C ASP A 11 -9.01 9.41 -12.91
N PRO A 12 -8.82 8.86 -14.13
CA PRO A 12 -9.61 7.91 -14.93
C PRO A 12 -9.02 6.48 -14.87
N HIS A 13 -8.38 6.09 -13.77
CA HIS A 13 -7.65 4.82 -13.68
C HIS A 13 -8.38 3.84 -12.76
N ILE A 14 -8.86 2.73 -13.33
CA ILE A 14 -9.29 1.58 -12.54
C ILE A 14 -8.03 0.97 -11.93
N VAL A 15 -7.98 0.88 -10.60
CA VAL A 15 -6.92 0.18 -9.88
C VAL A 15 -7.48 -1.04 -9.16
N GLU A 16 -6.75 -2.15 -9.22
CA GLU A 16 -7.02 -3.38 -8.47
C GLU A 16 -6.09 -3.43 -7.28
N VAL A 17 -6.66 -3.44 -6.08
CA VAL A 17 -5.91 -3.71 -4.85
C VAL A 17 -5.56 -5.19 -4.79
N PHE A 18 -4.28 -5.48 -4.61
CA PHE A 18 -3.77 -6.87 -4.53
C PHE A 18 -3.03 -7.15 -3.23
N HIS A 19 -2.69 -6.13 -2.45
CA HIS A 19 -2.03 -6.28 -1.16
C HIS A 19 -2.55 -5.26 -0.16
N LEU A 20 -2.68 -5.70 1.09
CA LEU A 20 -3.09 -4.91 2.23
C LEU A 20 -2.09 -5.16 3.35
N GLN A 21 -1.57 -4.08 3.92
CA GLN A 21 -0.69 -4.12 5.07
C GLN A 21 -1.40 -3.54 6.29
N GLN A 22 -1.35 -4.27 7.41
CA GLN A 22 -1.79 -3.78 8.72
C GLN A 22 -0.60 -3.33 9.56
N LYS A 23 -0.82 -2.40 10.48
CA LYS A 23 0.18 -2.02 11.48
C LYS A 23 0.33 -3.15 12.49
N THR A 24 1.41 -3.91 12.41
CA THR A 24 1.63 -5.07 13.30
C THR A 24 2.34 -4.72 14.61
N GLY A 25 2.81 -3.48 14.79
CA GLY A 25 3.51 -3.06 16.01
C GLY A 25 3.76 -1.55 16.09
N GLU A 26 4.09 -1.08 17.29
CA GLU A 26 4.29 0.35 17.60
C GLU A 26 5.57 0.93 16.97
N ASP A 27 6.52 0.09 16.61
CA ASP A 27 7.76 0.43 15.92
C ASP A 27 7.65 0.37 14.39
N PHE A 28 6.43 0.17 13.86
CA PHE A 28 6.16 0.27 12.43
C PHE A 28 6.35 1.70 11.93
N ARG A 29 7.21 1.90 10.92
CA ARG A 29 7.50 3.22 10.33
C ARG A 29 7.56 3.15 8.82
N PHE A 30 6.94 4.11 8.15
CA PHE A 30 7.18 4.35 6.73
C PHE A 30 8.60 4.86 6.50
N THR A 31 9.18 4.50 5.36
CA THR A 31 10.51 4.96 4.96
C THR A 31 10.51 6.25 4.13
N SER A 32 9.33 6.73 3.74
CA SER A 32 9.14 7.98 2.99
C SER A 32 7.81 8.64 3.37
N ASN A 33 7.63 9.89 2.97
CA ASN A 33 6.35 10.60 3.06
C ASN A 33 5.53 10.32 1.79
N TYR A 34 4.85 9.16 1.77
CA TYR A 34 4.08 8.73 0.61
C TYR A 34 2.80 9.55 0.42
N ARG A 35 2.40 9.73 -0.84
CA ARG A 35 1.10 10.31 -1.21
C ARG A 35 0.18 9.23 -1.76
N ASN A 36 -1.13 9.42 -1.62
CA ASN A 36 -2.12 8.55 -2.24
C ASN A 36 -1.90 8.46 -3.76
N LEU A 37 -1.98 7.23 -4.28
CA LEU A 37 -1.73 6.88 -5.69
C LEU A 37 -0.32 7.23 -6.19
N GLN A 38 0.68 7.29 -5.30
CA GLN A 38 2.07 7.41 -5.69
C GLN A 38 2.57 6.09 -6.29
N PHE A 39 3.24 6.16 -7.43
CA PHE A 39 3.92 5.01 -8.04
C PHE A 39 5.12 4.57 -7.19
N ILE A 40 5.26 3.25 -7.02
CA ILE A 40 6.32 2.58 -6.27
C ILE A 40 6.90 1.49 -7.15
N GLN A 41 8.22 1.50 -7.30
CA GLN A 41 8.95 0.46 -8.03
C GLN A 41 9.09 -0.81 -7.18
N LYS A 42 9.03 -1.98 -7.84
CA LYS A 42 9.30 -3.29 -7.25
C LYS A 42 10.60 -3.29 -6.44
N GLY A 43 10.56 -3.89 -5.25
CA GLY A 43 11.70 -4.03 -4.34
C GLY A 43 11.97 -2.83 -3.43
N THR A 44 11.32 -1.69 -3.70
CA THR A 44 11.36 -0.50 -2.83
C THR A 44 10.92 -0.87 -1.41
N VAL A 45 11.70 -0.49 -0.41
CA VAL A 45 11.29 -0.60 1.00
C VAL A 45 10.24 0.47 1.26
N LEU A 46 9.05 0.05 1.69
CA LEU A 46 7.89 0.90 1.99
C LEU A 46 7.83 1.26 3.47
N ALA A 47 8.08 0.26 4.31
CA ALA A 47 8.00 0.38 5.75
C ALA A 47 8.97 -0.59 6.41
N ARG A 48 9.22 -0.35 7.70
CA ARG A 48 10.01 -1.22 8.56
C ARG A 48 9.26 -1.48 9.85
N LEU A 49 9.47 -2.66 10.42
CA LEU A 49 9.09 -2.98 11.79
C LEU A 49 10.39 -3.24 12.55
N GLY A 50 10.74 -2.28 13.41
CA GLY A 50 12.01 -2.28 14.14
C GLY A 50 13.21 -2.24 13.21
N LYS A 51 14.27 -2.97 13.57
CA LYS A 51 15.54 -3.00 12.81
C LYS A 51 15.63 -4.13 11.77
N HIS A 52 14.78 -5.16 11.88
CA HIS A 52 14.99 -6.44 11.19
C HIS A 52 13.99 -6.71 10.07
N VAL A 53 12.77 -6.19 10.18
CA VAL A 53 11.71 -6.49 9.22
C VAL A 53 11.53 -5.30 8.28
N MET A 54 11.63 -5.58 6.98
CA MET A 54 11.41 -4.60 5.92
C MET A 54 10.29 -5.08 5.00
N TYR A 55 9.26 -4.24 4.85
CA TYR A 55 8.17 -4.47 3.92
C TYR A 55 8.55 -3.84 2.58
N ARG A 56 8.58 -4.66 1.53
CA ARG A 56 8.98 -4.25 0.19
C ARG A 56 7.81 -4.37 -0.78
N ALA A 57 7.77 -3.47 -1.76
CA ALA A 57 6.84 -3.58 -2.87
C ALA A 57 7.12 -4.88 -3.66
N PRO A 58 6.14 -5.80 -3.79
CA PRO A 58 6.36 -7.09 -4.47
C PRO A 58 6.38 -6.96 -6.00
N GLU A 59 5.75 -5.93 -6.54
CA GLU A 59 5.72 -5.55 -7.96
C GLU A 59 5.64 -4.03 -8.11
N ASP A 60 5.77 -3.53 -9.34
CA ASP A 60 5.52 -2.12 -9.63
C ASP A 60 4.04 -1.80 -9.37
N CYS A 61 3.78 -0.85 -8.48
CA CYS A 61 2.44 -0.63 -7.96
C CYS A 61 2.20 0.82 -7.57
N TYR A 62 0.99 1.11 -7.11
CA TYR A 62 0.58 2.37 -6.51
C TYR A 62 0.24 2.14 -5.04
N ILE A 63 0.69 3.04 -4.17
CA ILE A 63 0.35 3.00 -2.75
C ILE A 63 -0.94 3.79 -2.49
N ILE A 64 -1.84 3.22 -1.70
CA ILE A 64 -3.03 3.89 -1.17
C ILE A 64 -2.90 3.90 0.35
N LEU A 65 -3.17 5.04 0.97
CA LEU A 65 -3.11 5.33 2.39
C LEU A 65 -4.55 5.62 2.86
N PRO A 66 -5.23 4.61 3.45
CA PRO A 66 -6.60 4.77 3.96
C PRO A 66 -6.68 5.78 5.11
N THR A 67 -5.59 5.92 5.86
CA THR A 67 -5.48 6.81 7.01
C THR A 67 -4.09 7.45 6.98
N PRO A 68 -3.96 8.76 7.27
CA PRO A 68 -2.67 9.41 7.39
C PRO A 68 -1.74 8.68 8.38
N PRO A 69 -0.44 8.49 8.08
CA PRO A 69 0.50 7.72 8.91
C PRO A 69 0.48 8.08 10.40
N GLU A 70 0.29 9.35 10.73
CA GLU A 70 0.28 9.89 12.08
C GLU A 70 -0.97 9.50 12.90
N LEU A 71 -2.05 9.07 12.26
CA LEU A 71 -3.30 8.66 12.92
C LEU A 71 -3.45 7.14 13.05
N GLN A 72 -2.55 6.35 12.44
CA GLN A 72 -2.66 4.89 12.36
C GLN A 72 -2.34 4.19 13.68
N LYS A 73 -3.23 3.32 14.13
CA LYS A 73 -3.07 2.47 15.33
C LYS A 73 -2.66 1.05 14.98
N VAL A 74 -2.08 0.34 15.94
CA VAL A 74 -1.78 -1.10 15.80
C VAL A 74 -3.07 -1.86 15.52
N GLY A 75 -3.05 -2.74 14.52
CA GLY A 75 -4.20 -3.49 14.04
C GLY A 75 -4.97 -2.84 12.88
N GLU A 76 -4.72 -1.56 12.57
CA GLU A 76 -5.37 -0.87 11.45
C GLU A 76 -4.63 -1.08 10.13
N GLU A 77 -5.35 -0.93 9.02
CA GLU A 77 -4.80 -0.92 7.67
C GLU A 77 -3.97 0.36 7.46
N VAL A 78 -2.70 0.19 7.08
CA VAL A 78 -1.75 1.32 6.97
C VAL A 78 -1.46 1.69 5.53
N TYR A 79 -1.46 0.71 4.63
CA TYR A 79 -1.44 0.96 3.21
C TYR A 79 -2.03 -0.22 2.44
N LEU A 80 -2.54 0.08 1.26
CA LEU A 80 -2.89 -0.89 0.22
C LEU A 80 -1.93 -0.70 -0.94
N LEU A 81 -1.61 -1.78 -1.64
CA LEU A 81 -0.93 -1.70 -2.94
C LEU A 81 -1.92 -2.10 -4.01
N ALA A 82 -2.00 -1.23 -5.01
CA ALA A 82 -2.86 -1.42 -6.15
C ALA A 82 -2.06 -1.38 -7.44
N ARG A 83 -2.57 -2.05 -8.47
CA ARG A 83 -2.04 -1.98 -9.83
C ARG A 83 -3.10 -1.43 -10.75
N ARG A 84 -2.68 -0.76 -11.81
CA ARG A 84 -3.61 -0.29 -12.84
C ARG A 84 -4.19 -1.49 -13.59
N VAL A 85 -5.51 -1.55 -13.73
CA VAL A 85 -6.20 -2.54 -14.54
C VAL A 85 -6.61 -1.88 -15.84
N GLY A 86 -5.95 -2.25 -16.93
CA GLY A 86 -6.38 -1.90 -18.29
C GLY A 86 -6.20 -0.42 -18.69
N ALA A 87 -5.57 -0.23 -19.83
CA ALA A 87 -6.07 0.70 -20.85
C ALA A 87 -6.06 -0.10 -22.15
N HIS A 88 -6.85 -1.17 -22.21
CA HIS A 88 -7.16 -1.76 -23.50
C HIS A 88 -8.29 -0.90 -24.08
N ILE A 89 -7.91 0.01 -24.99
CA ILE A 89 -8.79 0.60 -25.99
C ILE A 89 -8.99 -0.46 -27.07
#